data_AF-A6K789-F1
#
_entry.id   AF-A6K789-F1
#
_cell.length_a   1.000
_cell.length_b   1.000
_cell.length_c   1.000
_cell.angle_alpha   90.00
_cell.angle_beta   90.00
_cell.angle_gamma   90.00
#
_symmetry.space_group_name_H-M   'P 1'
#
loop_
_entity.id
_entity.type
_entity.pdbx_description
1 polymer ?
#
loop_
_entity_poly.entity_id
_entity_poly.type
_entity_poly.pdbx_seq_one_letter_code
_entity_poly.pdbx_strand_id
1 'polypeptide(L)'
;MLSLFDPTLEPVTEPPADLDRLIPMYKGAKIQGGILPGSYHYLHISKPAIPTPLDVQRSQPDFGSEIVTGNAKKGTYFRLYFNNYKLVEAITCFSKEPFPTSNYIRLFGQHEQVLNNLCTRFDEKLIPDLY
;
A
#
# COMPACT_ATOMS: atom_id res chain seq x y z
N MET A 1 5.22 -15.01 33.27
CA MET A 1 5.78 -14.90 34.64
C MET A 1 7.30 -15.06 34.71
N LEU A 2 7.96 -15.74 33.75
CA LEU A 2 9.43 -15.92 33.77
C LEU A 2 10.25 -14.65 33.48
N SER A 3 9.68 -13.65 32.82
CA SER A 3 10.35 -12.36 32.50
C SER A 3 10.47 -11.40 33.69
N LEU A 4 9.89 -11.73 34.85
CA LEU A 4 9.97 -10.90 36.06
C LEU A 4 11.22 -11.16 36.90
N PHE A 5 11.93 -12.27 36.66
CA PHE A 5 13.01 -12.75 37.51
C PHE A 5 14.36 -12.82 36.80
N ASP A 6 14.47 -12.29 35.59
CA ASP A 6 15.74 -12.25 34.87
C ASP A 6 16.45 -10.92 35.13
N PRO A 7 17.53 -10.91 35.95
CA PRO A 7 18.27 -9.70 36.31
C PRO A 7 19.11 -9.12 35.16
N THR A 8 19.15 -9.79 34.01
CA THR A 8 19.80 -9.28 32.78
C THR A 8 18.84 -8.60 31.82
N LEU A 9 17.53 -8.60 32.11
CA LEU A 9 16.56 -7.83 31.33
C LEU A 9 16.68 -6.35 31.67
N GLU A 10 17.13 -5.56 30.71
CA GLU A 10 16.99 -4.11 30.77
C GLU A 10 15.49 -3.78 30.95
N PRO A 11 15.14 -2.83 31.84
CA PRO A 11 13.76 -2.44 32.00
C PRO A 11 13.22 -2.01 30.63
N VAL A 12 12.12 -2.63 30.20
CA VAL A 12 11.40 -2.19 29.00
C VAL A 12 10.89 -0.79 29.30
N THR A 13 11.70 0.22 29.00
CA THR A 13 11.24 1.61 28.97
C THR A 13 10.20 1.66 27.87
N GLU A 14 8.94 1.76 28.27
CA GLU A 14 7.88 2.15 27.34
C GLU A 14 8.39 3.39 26.59
N PRO A 15 8.38 3.36 25.25
CA PRO A 15 8.83 4.51 24.48
C PRO A 15 8.03 5.73 24.95
N PRO A 16 8.69 6.86 25.28
CA PRO A 16 8.02 8.01 25.84
C PRO A 16 6.82 8.40 24.96
N ALA A 17 5.67 8.64 25.59
CA ALA A 17 4.38 8.87 24.93
C ALA A 17 4.37 10.07 23.94
N ASP A 18 5.46 10.83 23.88
CA ASP A 18 5.60 12.09 23.15
C ASP A 18 6.67 12.07 22.04
N LEU A 19 7.15 10.90 21.60
CA LEU A 19 8.08 10.79 20.47
C LEU A 19 7.51 11.39 19.16
N ASP A 20 6.19 11.34 18.99
CA ASP A 20 5.48 11.94 17.84
C ASP A 20 5.62 13.47 17.75
N ARG A 21 6.10 14.16 18.80
CA ARG A 21 6.30 15.61 18.80
C ARG A 21 7.65 16.08 18.24
N LEU A 22 8.66 15.22 18.20
CA LEU A 22 10.01 15.64 17.81
C LEU A 22 10.19 15.71 16.29
N ILE A 23 9.56 14.79 15.56
CA ILE A 23 9.53 14.75 14.11
C ILE A 23 8.11 14.39 13.68
N PRO A 24 7.42 15.24 12.90
CA PRO A 24 6.08 14.93 12.42
C PRO A 24 6.08 13.64 11.60
N MET A 25 5.56 12.56 12.19
CA MET A 25 5.38 11.29 11.51
C MET A 25 4.01 11.28 10.84
N TYR A 26 3.99 11.12 9.51
CA TYR A 26 2.73 10.96 8.80
C TYR A 26 2.10 9.61 9.15
N LYS A 27 0.90 9.66 9.75
CA LYS A 27 0.16 8.45 10.16
C LYS A 27 -0.80 7.93 9.09
N GLY A 28 -1.10 8.74 8.08
CA GLY A 28 -2.08 8.42 7.03
C GLY A 28 -1.47 8.35 5.64
N ALA A 29 -2.20 7.71 4.72
CA ALA A 29 -1.85 7.71 3.31
C ALA A 29 -2.03 9.09 2.66
N LYS A 30 -1.23 9.37 1.64
CA LYS A 30 -1.52 10.42 0.67
C LYS A 30 -2.56 9.88 -0.31
N ILE A 31 -3.69 10.57 -0.44
CA ILE A 31 -4.78 10.18 -1.35
C ILE A 31 -4.98 11.28 -2.39
N GLN A 32 -4.94 10.91 -3.66
CA GLN A 32 -5.16 11.78 -4.80
C GLN A 32 -6.17 11.10 -5.72
N GLY A 33 -7.18 11.82 -6.19
CA GLY A 33 -8.18 11.21 -7.06
C GLY A 33 -9.18 12.22 -7.60
N GLY A 34 -10.04 11.75 -8.50
CA GLY A 34 -11.08 12.56 -9.13
C GLY A 34 -11.45 12.05 -10.52
N ILE A 35 -12.28 12.83 -11.20
CA ILE A 35 -12.67 12.58 -12.58
C ILE A 35 -11.79 13.45 -13.48
N LEU A 36 -10.99 12.80 -14.33
CA LEU A 36 -10.12 13.44 -15.31
C LEU A 36 -10.89 13.73 -16.61
N PRO A 37 -10.40 14.66 -17.46
CA PRO A 37 -10.97 14.91 -18.77
C PRO A 37 -11.17 13.62 -19.58
N GLY A 38 -12.31 13.49 -20.24
CA GLY A 38 -12.70 12.24 -20.92
C GLY A 38 -13.42 11.22 -20.02
N SER A 39 -13.89 11.66 -18.84
CA SER A 39 -14.67 10.86 -17.90
C SER A 39 -13.92 9.66 -17.33
N TYR A 40 -12.61 9.80 -17.13
CA TYR A 40 -11.80 8.78 -16.47
C TYR A 40 -11.81 8.97 -14.96
N HIS A 41 -12.15 7.93 -14.22
CA HIS A 41 -12.06 7.86 -12.78
C HIS A 41 -10.63 7.50 -12.39
N TYR A 42 -9.99 8.36 -11.60
CA TYR A 42 -8.61 8.18 -11.14
C TYR A 42 -8.55 8.16 -9.61
N LEU A 43 -7.76 7.24 -9.09
CA LEU A 43 -7.41 7.14 -7.68
C LEU A 43 -5.95 6.71 -7.55
N HIS A 44 -5.21 7.43 -6.72
CA HIS A 44 -3.86 7.08 -6.32
C HIS A 44 -3.71 7.26 -4.82
N ILE A 45 -3.36 6.17 -4.15
CA ILE A 45 -3.11 6.11 -2.73
C ILE A 45 -1.66 5.71 -2.56
N SER A 46 -0.88 6.43 -1.75
CA SER A 46 0.52 6.12 -1.53
C SER A 46 0.99 6.54 -0.15
N LYS A 47 2.04 5.89 0.33
CA LYS A 47 2.75 6.36 1.52
C LYS A 47 3.31 7.76 1.29
N PRO A 48 3.16 8.68 2.26
CA PRO A 48 3.79 9.99 2.19
C PRO A 48 5.32 9.84 2.10
N ALA A 49 5.89 10.26 0.97
CA ALA A 49 7.31 10.18 0.69
C ALA A 49 7.70 11.24 -0.36
N ILE A 50 9.01 11.44 -0.53
CA ILE A 50 9.53 12.26 -1.63
C ILE A 50 9.11 11.58 -2.96
N PRO A 51 8.51 12.32 -3.90
CA PRO A 51 8.11 11.74 -5.19
C PRO A 51 9.32 11.21 -5.95
N THR A 52 9.35 9.90 -6.16
CA THR A 52 10.38 9.21 -6.95
C THR A 52 9.72 8.61 -8.18
N PRO A 53 10.29 8.75 -9.39
CA PRO A 53 9.76 8.10 -10.59
C PRO A 53 9.61 6.59 -10.41
N LEU A 54 8.52 6.02 -10.93
CA LEU A 54 8.21 4.60 -10.73
C LEU A 54 9.30 3.67 -11.26
N ASP A 55 9.94 4.01 -12.38
CA ASP A 55 11.02 3.20 -12.95
C ASP A 55 12.26 3.18 -12.05
N VAL A 56 12.54 4.31 -11.37
CA VAL A 56 13.61 4.39 -10.38
C VAL A 56 13.25 3.56 -9.15
N GLN A 57 12.01 3.61 -8.68
CA GLN A 57 11.55 2.76 -7.59
C GLN A 57 11.71 1.28 -7.92
N ARG A 58 11.26 0.84 -9.12
CA ARG A 58 11.38 -0.55 -9.59
C ARG A 58 12.81 -1.05 -9.71
N SER A 59 13.76 -0.14 -9.93
CA SER A 59 15.19 -0.50 -10.02
C SER A 59 15.84 -0.73 -8.65
N GLN A 60 15.20 -0.32 -7.56
CA GLN A 60 15.74 -0.52 -6.22
C GLN A 60 15.69 -2.01 -5.83
N PRO A 61 16.71 -2.54 -5.13
CA PRO A 61 16.73 -3.93 -4.69
C PRO A 61 15.63 -4.25 -3.66
N ASP A 62 15.08 -3.23 -3.02
CA ASP A 62 14.08 -3.31 -1.95
C ASP A 62 12.68 -2.87 -2.40
N PHE A 63 12.40 -2.89 -3.72
CA PHE A 63 11.10 -2.50 -4.26
C PHE A 63 9.93 -3.41 -3.83
N GLY A 64 10.17 -4.65 -3.40
CA GLY A 64 9.08 -5.57 -3.05
C GLY A 64 8.36 -6.15 -4.26
N SER A 65 7.02 -6.08 -4.31
CA SER A 65 6.22 -6.74 -5.36
C SER A 65 5.01 -5.91 -5.79
N GLU A 66 4.54 -6.10 -7.02
CA GLU A 66 3.35 -5.43 -7.53
C GLU A 66 2.44 -6.38 -8.32
N ILE A 67 1.13 -6.11 -8.23
CA ILE A 67 0.10 -6.74 -9.05
C ILE A 67 -0.44 -5.66 -9.97
N VAL A 68 -0.46 -5.93 -11.27
CA VAL A 68 -0.96 -5.01 -12.29
C VAL A 68 -1.96 -5.71 -13.18
N THR A 69 -3.16 -5.14 -13.33
CA THR A 69 -4.19 -5.63 -14.24
C THR A 69 -4.63 -4.55 -15.23
N GLY A 70 -5.16 -5.02 -16.36
CA GLY A 70 -5.67 -4.20 -17.45
C GLY A 70 -4.65 -3.29 -18.12
N ASN A 71 -5.11 -2.16 -18.67
CA ASN A 71 -4.28 -1.29 -19.50
C ASN A 71 -4.69 0.18 -19.39
N ALA A 72 -3.71 1.07 -19.16
CA ALA A 72 -3.95 2.50 -19.00
C ALA A 72 -4.56 3.14 -20.26
N LYS A 73 -4.13 2.75 -21.47
CA LYS A 73 -4.69 3.26 -22.72
C LYS A 73 -6.15 2.87 -22.92
N LYS A 74 -6.57 1.75 -22.34
CA LYS A 74 -7.97 1.27 -22.40
C LYS A 74 -8.83 1.81 -21.26
N GLY A 75 -8.23 2.46 -20.26
CA GLY A 75 -8.93 2.90 -19.06
C GLY A 75 -9.42 1.71 -18.23
N THR A 76 -8.58 0.69 -18.04
CA THR A 76 -8.85 -0.46 -17.18
C THR A 76 -7.66 -0.77 -16.27
N TYR A 77 -6.82 0.22 -15.97
CA TYR A 77 -5.56 -0.01 -15.28
C TYR A 77 -5.76 -0.08 -13.78
N PHE A 78 -5.30 -1.16 -13.16
CA PHE A 78 -5.22 -1.30 -11.70
C PHE A 78 -3.80 -1.71 -11.32
N ARG A 79 -3.23 -1.07 -10.31
CA ARG A 79 -1.95 -1.47 -9.71
C ARG A 79 -2.06 -1.49 -8.19
N LEU A 80 -1.70 -2.63 -7.59
CA LEU A 80 -1.39 -2.77 -6.18
C LEU A 80 0.11 -2.94 -6.00
N TYR A 81 0.68 -2.15 -5.10
CA TYR A 81 2.08 -2.23 -4.72
C TYR A 81 2.19 -2.69 -3.28
N PHE A 82 3.02 -3.71 -3.08
CA PHE A 82 3.37 -4.29 -1.80
C PHE A 82 4.85 -4.06 -1.52
N ASN A 83 5.16 -3.61 -0.32
CA ASN A 83 6.55 -3.51 0.11
C ASN A 83 7.17 -4.88 0.43
N ASN A 84 8.43 -4.88 0.88
CA ASN A 84 9.14 -6.10 1.25
C ASN A 84 8.47 -6.89 2.40
N TYR A 85 7.61 -6.23 3.17
CA TYR A 85 6.84 -6.83 4.27
C TYR A 85 5.42 -7.23 3.85
N LYS A 86 5.13 -7.29 2.54
CA LYS A 86 3.82 -7.68 1.99
C LYS A 86 2.64 -6.81 2.46
N LEU A 87 2.92 -5.58 2.88
CA LEU A 87 1.91 -4.57 3.18
C LEU A 87 1.61 -3.75 1.92
N VAL A 88 0.33 -3.44 1.68
CA VAL A 88 -0.09 -2.55 0.60
C VAL A 88 0.39 -1.13 0.90
N GLU A 89 1.33 -0.65 0.10
CA GLU A 89 1.98 0.66 0.30
C GLU A 89 1.63 1.68 -0.81
N ALA A 90 1.11 1.21 -1.94
CA ALA A 90 0.49 2.10 -2.93
C ALA A 90 -0.58 1.39 -3.77
N ILE A 91 -1.57 2.16 -4.22
CA ILE A 91 -2.69 1.72 -5.06
C ILE A 91 -2.86 2.74 -6.17
N THR A 92 -3.02 2.30 -7.41
CA THR A 92 -3.31 3.19 -8.54
C THR A 92 -4.42 2.58 -9.41
N CYS A 93 -5.52 3.30 -9.53
CA CYS A 93 -6.67 2.93 -10.34
C CYS A 93 -6.89 4.01 -11.40
N PHE A 94 -7.08 3.58 -12.64
CA PHE A 94 -7.47 4.43 -13.76
C PHE A 94 -8.48 3.69 -14.63
N SER A 95 -9.75 4.09 -14.51
CA SER A 95 -10.88 3.41 -15.14
C SER A 95 -11.78 4.37 -15.90
N LYS A 96 -12.45 3.92 -16.96
CA LYS A 96 -13.60 4.64 -17.53
C LYS A 96 -14.86 4.47 -16.68
N GLU A 97 -14.98 3.33 -16.01
CA GLU A 97 -16.12 3.01 -15.16
C GLU A 97 -15.89 3.50 -13.73
N PRO A 98 -16.95 3.94 -13.03
CA PRO A 98 -16.84 4.30 -11.62
C PRO A 98 -16.51 3.07 -10.77
N PHE A 99 -15.72 3.27 -9.71
CA PHE A 99 -15.31 2.20 -8.80
C PHE A 99 -15.42 2.64 -7.33
N PRO A 100 -15.57 1.69 -6.38
CA PRO A 100 -15.80 2.00 -4.98
C PRO A 100 -14.51 2.48 -4.28
N THR A 101 -14.18 3.76 -4.45
CA THR A 101 -12.96 4.41 -3.91
C THR A 101 -12.75 4.15 -2.42
N SER A 102 -13.82 4.18 -1.61
CA SER A 102 -13.74 3.91 -0.16
C SER A 102 -13.23 2.51 0.17
N ASN A 103 -13.54 1.51 -0.67
CA ASN A 103 -13.10 0.14 -0.44
C ASN A 103 -11.61 0.01 -0.72
N TYR A 104 -11.12 0.63 -1.79
CA TYR A 104 -9.71 0.59 -2.14
C TYR A 104 -8.84 1.37 -1.14
N ILE A 105 -9.33 2.49 -0.60
CA ILE A 105 -8.64 3.21 0.48
C ILE A 105 -8.40 2.31 1.70
N ARG A 106 -9.34 1.43 2.04
CA ARG A 106 -9.21 0.51 3.17
C ARG A 106 -8.19 -0.61 2.96
N LEU A 107 -7.78 -0.87 1.71
CA LEU A 107 -6.73 -1.83 1.41
C LEU A 107 -5.34 -1.31 1.80
N PHE A 108 -5.16 0.01 1.85
CA PHE A 108 -3.88 0.61 2.21
C PHE A 108 -3.43 0.18 3.61
N GLY A 109 -2.17 -0.23 3.73
CA GLY A 109 -1.59 -0.71 4.98
C GLY A 109 -2.04 -2.12 5.38
N GLN A 110 -2.92 -2.79 4.62
CA GLN A 110 -3.27 -4.18 4.89
C GLN A 110 -2.17 -5.13 4.39
N HIS A 111 -1.98 -6.22 5.12
CA HIS A 111 -1.09 -7.32 4.71
C HIS A 111 -1.84 -8.22 3.70
N GLU A 112 -1.15 -8.76 2.70
CA GLU A 112 -1.74 -9.60 1.64
C GLU A 112 -2.53 -10.83 2.16
N GLN A 113 -2.20 -11.35 3.35
CA GLN A 113 -2.83 -12.49 4.03
C GLN A 113 -4.25 -12.12 4.46
N VAL A 114 -4.44 -10.90 4.97
CA VAL A 114 -5.76 -10.34 5.28
C VAL A 114 -6.58 -10.18 4.00
N LEU A 115 -5.89 -9.96 2.87
CA LEU A 115 -6.48 -9.94 1.52
C LEU A 115 -6.60 -11.34 0.91
N ASN A 116 -6.68 -12.39 1.75
CA ASN A 116 -6.85 -13.78 1.36
C ASN A 116 -5.73 -14.28 0.43
N ASN A 117 -4.48 -14.04 0.83
CA ASN A 117 -3.27 -14.42 0.10
C ASN A 117 -3.30 -13.94 -1.36
N LEU A 118 -3.65 -12.66 -1.54
CA LEU A 118 -3.95 -12.07 -2.86
C LEU A 118 -2.84 -12.32 -3.89
N CYS A 119 -1.58 -12.12 -3.49
CA CYS A 119 -0.42 -12.31 -4.37
C CYS A 119 -0.35 -13.74 -4.90
N THR A 120 -0.40 -14.74 -4.02
CA THR A 120 -0.36 -16.16 -4.41
C THR A 120 -1.51 -16.51 -5.36
N ARG A 121 -2.73 -16.07 -5.03
CA ARG A 121 -3.91 -16.34 -5.86
C ARG A 121 -3.84 -15.66 -7.22
N PHE A 122 -3.21 -14.49 -7.29
CA PHE A 122 -2.96 -13.80 -8.54
C PHE A 122 -1.93 -14.54 -9.39
N ASP A 123 -0.82 -14.98 -8.79
CA ASP A 123 0.22 -15.77 -9.45
C ASP A 123 -0.33 -17.11 -9.99
N GLU A 124 -1.25 -17.74 -9.25
CA GLU A 124 -2.00 -18.93 -9.65
C GLU A 124 -3.11 -18.66 -10.68
N LYS A 125 -3.27 -17.41 -11.15
CA LYS A 125 -4.29 -16.98 -12.11
C LYS A 125 -5.74 -17.21 -11.65
N LEU A 126 -5.95 -17.30 -10.34
CA LEU A 126 -7.30 -17.41 -9.73
C LEU A 126 -8.02 -16.06 -9.67
N ILE A 127 -7.29 -14.96 -9.89
CA ILE A 127 -7.79 -13.59 -9.88
C ILE A 127 -7.50 -12.97 -11.25
N PRO A 128 -8.49 -12.89 -12.15
CA PRO A 128 -8.27 -12.42 -13.52
C PRO A 128 -8.13 -10.89 -13.61
N ASP A 129 -8.80 -10.15 -12.72
CA ASP A 129 -8.76 -8.69 -12.65
C ASP A 129 -9.04 -8.19 -11.21
N LEU A 130 -8.69 -6.93 -10.92
CA LEU A 130 -8.83 -6.30 -9.60
C LEU A 130 -9.99 -5.29 -9.48
N TYR A 131 -10.71 -4.99 -10.57
CA TYR A 131 -11.94 -4.19 -10.53
C TYR A 131 -13.17 -4.98 -10.09
#